data_AF-A0A8J7GWA5-F1
#
_entry.id   AF-A0A8J7GWA5-F1
#
_cell.length_a   1.000
_cell.length_b   1.000
_cell.length_c   1.000
_cell.angle_alpha   90.00
_cell.angle_beta   90.00
_cell.angle_gamma   90.00
#
_symmetry.space_group_name_H-M   'P 1'
#
loop_
_entity.id
_entity.type
_entity.pdbx_description
1 polymer ?
#
loop_
_entity_poly.entity_id
_entity_poly.type
_entity_poly.pdbx_seq_one_letter_code
_entity_poly.pdbx_strand_id
1 'polypeptide(L)' 'MSDYVILRVNGREWGGWTRVQISAGIERLSRDFNVEITRQWPGGSGSVP' A
#
# COMPACT_ATOMS: atom_id res chain seq x y z
N MET A 1 19.73 -0.22 6.18
CA MET A 1 18.60 0.68 6.52
C MET A 1 17.52 0.38 5.52
N SER A 2 16.32 0.00 5.97
CA SER A 2 15.22 -0.34 5.07
C SER A 2 14.27 0.85 4.98
N ASP A 3 14.06 1.33 3.76
CA ASP A 3 13.10 2.39 3.50
C ASP A 3 11.69 1.80 3.46
N TYR A 4 10.75 2.41 4.20
CA TYR A 4 9.35 2.01 4.23
C TYR A 4 8.46 3.17 3.81
N VAL A 5 7.43 2.87 3.02
CA VAL A 5 6.44 3.84 2.56
C VAL A 5 5.19 3.77 3.45
N ILE A 6 4.76 4.91 3.97
CA ILE A 6 3.57 5.05 4.81
C ILE A 6 2.54 5.94 4.11
N LEU A 7 1.28 5.50 4.09
CA LEU A 7 0.13 6.35 3.79
C LEU A 7 -0.51 6.76 5.12
N ARG A 8 -0.61 8.06 5.38
CA ARG A 8 -1.26 8.58 6.59
C ARG A 8 -2.61 9.19 6.24
N VAL A 9 -3.67 8.68 6.86
CA VAL A 9 -5.06 9.14 6.67
C VAL A 9 -5.67 9.42 8.03
N ASN A 10 -6.15 10.64 8.25
CA ASN A 10 -6.76 11.07 9.52
C ASN A 10 -5.92 10.75 10.77
N GLY A 11 -4.60 10.93 10.69
CA GLY A 11 -3.67 10.63 11.79
C GLY A 11 -3.33 9.15 11.99
N ARG A 12 -3.96 8.23 11.23
CA ARG A 12 -3.63 6.81 11.23
C ARG A 12 -2.64 6.47 10.12
N GLU A 13 -1.63 5.68 10.46
CA GLU A 13 -0.59 5.23 9.53
C GLU A 13 -0.90 3.85 8.96
N TRP A 14 -0.68 3.70 7.66
CA TRP A 14 -0.88 2.47 6.89
C TRP A 14 0.40 2.15 6.12
N GLY A 15 0.80 0.89 6.13
CA GLY A 15 2.03 0.41 5.50
C GLY A 15 1.97 -1.08 5.17
N GLY A 16 3.13 -1.67 4.88
CA GLY A 16 3.21 -3.08 4.48
C GLY A 16 2.79 -3.32 3.03
N TRP A 17 3.00 -2.32 2.18
CA TRP A 17 2.65 -2.39 0.76
C TRP A 17 3.46 -3.45 0.03
N THR A 18 2.77 -4.26 -0.78
CA THR A 18 3.39 -5.22 -1.69
C THR A 18 3.83 -4.55 -2.98
N ARG A 19 3.20 -3.42 -3.34
CA ARG A 19 3.59 -2.58 -4.47
C ARG A 19 3.37 -1.10 -4.14
N VAL A 20 4.31 -0.26 -4.57
CA VAL A 20 4.25 1.20 -4.45
C VAL A 20 4.56 1.82 -5.81
N GLN A 21 3.75 2.76 -6.25
CA GLN A 21 4.01 3.63 -7.39
C GLN A 21 3.70 5.08 -7.00
N ILE A 22 4.68 5.98 -7.16
CA ILE A 22 4.52 7.41 -6.91
C ILE A 22 5.01 8.13 -8.17
N SER A 23 4.17 8.96 -8.76
CA SER A 23 4.44 9.65 -10.02
C SER A 23 4.40 11.17 -9.85
N ALA A 24 5.43 11.83 -10.35
CA ALA A 24 5.52 13.28 -10.44
C ALA A 24 6.08 13.64 -11.82
N GLY A 25 5.47 14.60 -12.50
CA GLY A 25 5.90 15.07 -13.81
C GLY A 25 5.76 16.58 -13.92
N ILE A 26 6.66 17.22 -14.68
CA ILE A 26 6.70 18.68 -14.85
C ILE A 26 5.40 19.21 -15.48
N GLU A 27 4.84 18.45 -16.43
CA GLU A 27 3.60 18.80 -17.13
C GLU A 27 2.31 18.46 -16.34
N ARG A 28 2.43 17.90 -15.12
CA ARG A 28 1.26 17.47 -14.33
C ARG A 28 0.96 18.47 -13.22
N LEU A 29 -0.27 18.98 -13.20
CA LEU A 29 -0.76 19.88 -12.14
C LEU A 29 -0.84 19.19 -10.76
N SER A 30 -1.05 17.87 -10.73
CA SER A 30 -1.09 17.08 -9.50
C SER A 30 -0.17 15.87 -9.58
N ARG A 31 0.45 15.54 -8.45
CA ARG A 31 1.13 14.25 -8.25
C ARG A 31 0.10 13.16 -7.97
N ASP A 32 0.44 11.94 -8.31
CA ASP A 32 -0.41 10.77 -8.08
C ASP A 32 0.38 9.62 -7.46
N PHE A 33 -0.33 8.74 -6.77
CA PHE A 33 0.25 7.55 -6.17
C PHE A 33 -0.74 6.38 -6.19
N ASN A 34 -0.19 5.17 -6.22
CA ASN A 34 -0.92 3.92 -6.02
C ASN A 34 -0.12 3.04 -5.05
N VAL A 35 -0.80 2.49 -4.04
CA VAL A 35 -0.23 1.55 -3.08
C VAL A 35 -1.14 0.33 -3.00
N GLU A 36 -0.55 -0.85 -3.10
CA GLU A 36 -1.28 -2.12 -3.11
C GLU A 36 -0.81 -2.98 -1.94
N ILE A 37 -1.74 -3.75 -1.38
CA ILE A 37 -1.44 -4.80 -0.41
C ILE A 37 -2.15 -6.08 -0.84
N THR A 38 -1.41 -7.17 -0.96
CA THR A 38 -2.00 -8.51 -1.09
C THR A 38 -2.08 -9.15 0.29
N ARG A 39 -3.29 -9.37 0.81
CA ARG A 39 -3.50 -10.26 1.96
C ARG A 39 -4.08 -11.57 1.45
N GLN A 40 -3.26 -12.60 1.35
CA GLN A 40 -3.77 -13.97 1.31
C GLN A 40 -4.09 -14.38 2.75
N TRP A 41 -5.34 -14.74 3.05
CA TRP A 41 -5.67 -15.35 4.34
C TRP A 41 -5.02 -16.73 4.43
N PRO A 42 -4.32 -17.08 5.52
CA PRO A 42 -4.00 -18.47 5.81
C PRO A 42 -5.34 -19.22 5.96
N GLY A 43 -5.62 -20.20 5.10
CA GLY A 43 -6.83 -21.02 5.19
C GLY A 43 -8.01 -20.62 4.30
N GLY A 44 -7.79 -20.06 3.11
CA GLY A 44 -8.83 -19.90 2.05
C GLY A 44 -9.45 -21.21 1.53
N SER A 45 -9.07 -22.35 2.10
CA SER A 45 -9.88 -23.56 2.28
C SER A 45 -10.13 -23.72 3.78
N GLY A 46 -11.24 -23.17 4.24
CA GLY A 46 -11.65 -23.18 5.64
C GLY A 46 -12.05 -24.58 6.08
N SER A 47 -11.13 -25.31 6.70
CA SER A 47 -11.48 -26.45 7.55
C SER A 47 -11.90 -25.88 8.91
N VAL A 48 -13.22 -25.77 9.12
CA VAL A 48 -13.83 -25.55 10.43
C VAL A 48 -13.80 -26.89 11.21
N PRO A 49 -13.56 -26.91 12.54
CA PRO A 49 -13.47 -28.15 13.33
C PRO A 49 -14.72 -29.00 13.31
#